data_AF-A0A7S1TMM3-F1
#
_entry.id   AF-A0A7S1TMM3-F1
#
_cell.length_a   1.000
_cell.length_b   1.000
_cell.length_c   1.000
_cell.angle_alpha   90.00
_cell.angle_beta   90.00
_cell.angle_gamma   90.00
#
_symmetry.space_group_name_H-M   'P 1'
#
loop_
_entity.id
_entity.type
_entity.pdbx_description
1 polymer ?
#
loop_
_entity_poly.entity_id
_entity_poly.type
_entity_poly.pdbx_seq_one_letter_code
_entity_poly.pdbx_strand_id
1 'polypeptide(L)'
;ISVLDGYNVCVFAYGQTGSGKTHTMNGTLHDRGVNYRALQELFLLVDARRSELDASVRVSVLEIYNEQLNDLTLLESEGATAGAKIDIKLGADGMVFTTN
;
A
#
# COMPACT_ATOMS: atom_id res chain seq x y z
N ILE A 1 -0.04 -15.80 -13.34
CA ILE A 1 0.34 -14.39 -13.57
C ILE A 1 -0.03 -13.60 -12.32
N SER A 2 0.96 -13.10 -11.60
CA SER A 2 0.88 -12.55 -10.24
C SER A 2 1.82 -11.35 -10.09
N VAL A 3 1.82 -10.71 -8.91
CA VAL A 3 2.73 -9.57 -8.61
C VAL A 3 4.20 -9.93 -8.76
N LEU A 4 4.58 -11.19 -8.48
CA LEU A 4 5.94 -11.69 -8.66
C LEU A 4 6.31 -11.94 -10.12
N ASP A 5 5.32 -12.04 -11.01
CA ASP A 5 5.53 -12.18 -12.46
C ASP A 5 5.63 -10.81 -13.15
N GLY A 6 5.66 -9.70 -12.39
CA GLY A 6 5.80 -8.34 -12.90
C GLY A 6 4.49 -7.62 -13.24
N TYR A 7 3.35 -8.09 -12.71
CA TYR A 7 2.04 -7.51 -13.02
C TYR A 7 1.50 -6.65 -11.88
N ASN A 8 0.91 -5.51 -12.23
CA ASN A 8 0.25 -4.61 -11.28
C ASN A 8 -1.09 -5.22 -10.81
N VAL A 9 -1.31 -5.24 -9.49
CA VAL A 9 -2.55 -5.71 -8.86
C VAL A 9 -3.11 -4.62 -7.97
N CYS A 10 -4.43 -4.42 -8.02
CA CYS A 10 -5.13 -3.44 -7.21
C CYS A 10 -6.42 -4.04 -6.62
N VAL A 11 -6.66 -3.80 -5.33
CA VAL A 11 -7.83 -4.32 -4.60
C VAL A 11 -8.47 -3.17 -3.84
N PHE A 12 -9.78 -3.01 -3.98
CA PHE A 12 -10.57 -1.99 -3.29
C PHE A 12 -11.70 -2.62 -2.49
N ALA A 13 -11.94 -2.08 -1.29
CA ALA A 13 -13.16 -2.36 -0.53
C ALA A 13 -14.16 -1.21 -0.73
N TYR A 14 -15.33 -1.51 -1.28
CA TYR A 14 -16.38 -0.53 -1.56
C TYR A 14 -17.70 -0.91 -0.86
N GLY A 15 -18.46 0.09 -0.43
CA GLY A 15 -19.72 -0.12 0.31
C GLY A 15 -20.05 1.05 1.23
N GLN A 16 -21.25 1.03 1.84
CA GLN A 16 -21.70 2.07 2.76
C GLN A 16 -20.87 2.13 4.06
N THR A 17 -20.97 3.23 4.81
CA THR A 17 -20.38 3.32 6.16
C THR A 17 -20.95 2.21 7.05
N GLY A 18 -20.08 1.55 7.82
CA GLY A 18 -20.45 0.41 8.66
C GLY A 18 -20.52 -0.95 7.93
N SER A 19 -20.34 -1.02 6.60
CA SER A 19 -20.41 -2.29 5.84
C SER A 19 -19.19 -3.21 5.98
N GLY A 20 -18.24 -2.88 6.86
CA GLY A 20 -17.05 -3.71 7.09
C GLY A 20 -15.85 -3.47 6.17
N LYS A 21 -15.82 -2.41 5.33
CA LYS A 21 -14.67 -2.11 4.45
C LYS A 21 -13.30 -2.15 5.16
N THR A 22 -13.19 -1.43 6.28
CA THR A 22 -11.97 -1.39 7.09
C THR A 22 -11.66 -2.74 7.74
N HIS A 23 -12.70 -3.48 8.15
CA HIS A 23 -12.54 -4.84 8.69
C HIS A 23 -12.02 -5.82 7.62
N THR A 24 -12.50 -5.74 6.39
CA THR A 24 -12.00 -6.58 5.29
C THR A 24 -10.55 -6.23 4.94
N MET A 25 -10.23 -4.94 4.85
CA MET A 25 -8.92 -4.50 4.35
C MET A 25 -7.82 -4.57 5.41
N ASN A 26 -8.07 -4.00 6.59
CA ASN A 26 -7.12 -3.95 7.70
C ASN A 26 -7.37 -5.06 8.74
N GLY A 27 -8.65 -5.30 9.03
CA GLY A 27 -9.07 -6.24 10.09
C GLY A 27 -8.72 -5.75 11.48
N THR A 28 -8.64 -6.70 12.41
CA THR A 28 -8.24 -6.49 13.80
C THR A 28 -6.92 -7.21 14.09
N LEU A 29 -6.38 -7.05 15.30
CA LEU A 29 -5.18 -7.79 15.71
C LEU A 29 -5.39 -9.31 15.75
N HIS A 30 -6.60 -9.76 16.08
CA HIS A 30 -6.96 -11.18 16.20
C HIS A 30 -7.53 -11.77 14.91
N ASP A 31 -8.11 -10.94 14.04
CA ASP A 31 -8.57 -11.32 12.72
C ASP A 31 -8.03 -10.34 11.68
N ARG A 32 -6.83 -10.65 11.17
CA ARG A 32 -6.10 -9.79 10.24
C ARG A 32 -6.82 -9.70 8.90
N GLY A 33 -6.90 -8.48 8.35
CA GLY A 33 -7.49 -8.24 7.03
C GLY A 33 -6.58 -8.61 5.87
N VAL A 34 -7.05 -8.34 4.66
CA VAL A 34 -6.34 -8.64 3.41
C VAL A 34 -4.96 -8.00 3.34
N ASN A 35 -4.76 -6.77 3.83
CA ASN A 35 -3.45 -6.09 3.79
C ASN A 35 -2.35 -6.91 4.45
N TYR A 36 -2.59 -7.38 5.67
CA TYR A 36 -1.60 -8.18 6.43
C TYR A 36 -1.42 -9.57 5.83
N ARG A 37 -2.52 -10.24 5.43
CA ARG A 37 -2.46 -11.58 4.84
C ARG A 37 -1.71 -11.58 3.50
N ALA A 38 -1.98 -10.58 2.66
CA ALA A 38 -1.31 -10.44 1.36
C ALA A 38 0.18 -10.12 1.51
N LEU A 39 0.55 -9.21 2.43
CA LEU A 39 1.96 -8.91 2.70
C LEU A 39 2.70 -10.12 3.28
N GLN A 40 2.08 -10.86 4.20
CA GLN A 40 2.65 -12.08 4.75
C GLN A 40 2.96 -13.10 3.65
N GLU A 41 1.98 -13.37 2.78
CA GLU A 41 2.16 -14.31 1.66
C GLU A 41 3.21 -13.81 0.66
N LEU A 42 3.23 -12.50 0.38
CA LEU A 42 4.24 -11.88 -0.48
C LEU A 42 5.65 -12.14 0.05
N PHE A 43 5.91 -11.90 1.33
CA PHE A 43 7.23 -12.13 1.92
C PHE A 43 7.61 -13.62 1.92
N LEU A 44 6.67 -14.53 2.19
CA LEU A 44 6.90 -15.97 2.12
C LEU A 44 7.31 -16.40 0.71
N LEU A 45 6.61 -15.90 -0.32
CA LEU A 45 6.90 -16.24 -1.72
C LEU A 45 8.21 -15.63 -2.21
N VAL A 46 8.56 -14.41 -1.78
CA VAL A 46 9.85 -13.79 -2.09
C VAL A 46 11.00 -14.60 -1.49
N ASP A 47 10.89 -15.03 -0.23
CA ASP A 47 11.94 -15.82 0.43
C ASP A 47 12.08 -17.21 -0.23
N ALA A 48 10.96 -17.85 -0.55
CA ALA A 48 10.95 -19.15 -1.25
C ALA A 48 11.60 -19.11 -2.65
N ARG A 49 11.64 -17.94 -3.31
CA ARG A 49 12.24 -17.75 -4.65
C ARG A 49 13.53 -16.94 -4.62
N ARG A 50 14.15 -16.76 -3.45
CA ARG A 50 15.32 -15.88 -3.28
C ARG A 50 16.53 -16.25 -4.15
N SER A 51 16.66 -17.51 -4.56
CA SER A 51 17.72 -17.95 -5.48
C SER A 51 17.48 -17.55 -6.94
N GLU A 52 16.24 -17.24 -7.30
CA GLU A 52 15.80 -16.96 -8.67
C GLU A 52 15.38 -15.49 -8.85
N LEU A 53 15.00 -14.83 -7.75
CA LEU A 53 14.44 -13.49 -7.74
C LEU A 53 15.19 -12.60 -6.74
N ASP A 54 15.79 -11.51 -7.24
CA ASP A 54 16.24 -10.40 -6.41
C ASP A 54 15.08 -9.39 -6.29
N ALA A 55 14.51 -9.27 -5.09
CA ALA A 55 13.32 -8.47 -4.84
C ALA A 55 13.57 -7.37 -3.80
N SER A 56 13.15 -6.15 -4.12
CA SER A 56 13.07 -5.04 -3.17
C SER A 56 11.61 -4.69 -2.94
N VAL A 57 11.16 -4.75 -1.68
CA VAL A 57 9.78 -4.42 -1.30
C VAL A 57 9.76 -3.05 -0.62
N ARG A 58 8.90 -2.15 -1.11
CA ARG A 58 8.61 -0.85 -0.49
C ARG A 58 7.11 -0.73 -0.25
N VAL A 59 6.74 -0.13 0.86
CA VAL A 59 5.34 0.11 1.24
C VAL A 59 5.16 1.59 1.52
N SER A 60 4.11 2.17 0.94
CA SER A 60 3.67 3.55 1.17
C SER A 60 2.18 3.53 1.53
N VAL A 61 1.78 4.34 2.50
CA VAL A 61 0.39 4.46 2.97
C VAL A 61 -0.02 5.92 2.85
N LEU A 62 -1.02 6.15 2.01
CA LEU A 62 -1.52 7.49 1.67
C LEU A 62 -3.00 7.57 2.03
N GLU A 63 -3.41 8.70 2.57
CA GLU A 63 -4.82 9.06 2.75
C GLU A 63 -5.19 10.18 1.78
N ILE A 64 -6.35 10.04 1.15
CA ILE A 64 -7.00 11.13 0.42
C ILE A 64 -8.22 11.53 1.23
N TYR A 65 -8.19 12.73 1.79
CA TYR A 65 -9.31 13.30 2.55
C TYR A 65 -9.54 14.74 2.11
N ASN A 66 -10.78 15.06 1.73
CA ASN A 66 -11.14 16.40 1.25
C ASN A 66 -10.22 16.91 0.12
N GLU A 67 -9.94 16.06 -0.87
CA GLU A 67 -9.01 16.35 -1.99
C GLU A 67 -7.57 16.68 -1.57
N GLN A 68 -7.19 16.38 -0.33
CA GLN A 68 -5.82 16.53 0.18
C GLN A 68 -5.17 15.17 0.36
N LEU A 69 -3.90 15.08 -0.05
CA LEU A 69 -3.06 13.91 0.13
C LEU A 69 -2.26 14.03 1.43
N ASN A 70 -2.40 13.03 2.30
CA ASN A 70 -1.64 12.92 3.54
C ASN A 70 -0.76 11.66 3.50
N ASP A 71 0.54 11.82 3.77
CA ASP A 71 1.46 10.69 3.93
C ASP A 71 1.33 10.13 5.35
N LEU A 72 0.74 8.94 5.46
CA LEU A 72 0.57 8.28 6.75
C LEU A 72 1.82 7.49 7.18
N THR A 73 2.78 7.27 6.29
CA THR A 73 4.03 6.55 6.62
C THR A 73 5.05 7.41 7.36
N LEU A 74 4.96 8.73 7.24
CA LEU A 74 5.87 9.66 7.93
C LEU A 74 5.46 9.91 9.39
N LEU A 75 4.22 9.59 9.77
CA LEU A 75 3.66 9.87 11.10
C LEU A 75 4.32 9.09 12.25
N GLU A 76 5.13 8.06 11.96
CA GLU A 76 5.86 7.29 12.97
C GLU A 76 7.28 7.82 13.27
N SER A 77 7.76 8.84 12.54
CA SER A 77 9.04 9.47 12.87
C SER A 77 8.83 10.65 13.83
N GLU A 78 9.39 10.56 15.04
CA GLU A 78 9.44 11.67 16.01
C GLU A 78 10.15 12.86 15.38
N GLY A 79 9.39 13.79 14.80
CA GLY A 79 9.90 14.95 14.05
C GLY A 79 9.31 15.14 12.65
N ALA A 80 8.45 14.24 12.16
CA ALA A 80 7.74 14.49 10.90
C ALA A 80 6.81 15.69 11.02
N THR A 81 7.18 16.77 10.33
CA THR A 81 6.27 17.85 9.96
C THR A 81 5.05 17.24 9.27
N ALA A 82 3.92 17.22 9.96
CA ALA A 82 2.61 17.07 9.33
C ALA A 82 2.51 18.10 8.21
N GLY A 83 2.60 17.65 6.95
CA GLY A 83 2.64 18.52 5.77
C GLY A 83 3.80 18.33 4.81
N ALA A 84 4.46 17.16 4.79
CA ALA A 84 5.26 16.79 3.60
C ALA A 84 4.37 16.91 2.36
N LYS A 85 4.75 17.78 1.43
CA LYS A 85 3.92 18.11 0.27
C LYS A 85 4.02 16.97 -0.73
N ILE A 86 2.94 16.21 -0.89
CA ILE A 86 2.85 15.15 -1.88
C ILE A 86 2.38 15.76 -3.20
N ASP A 87 3.20 15.66 -4.24
CA ASP A 87 2.85 16.10 -5.58
C ASP A 87 2.39 14.90 -6.45
N ILE A 88 1.39 15.13 -7.30
CA ILE A 88 0.92 14.16 -8.31
C ILE A 88 1.63 14.48 -9.63
N LYS A 89 2.32 13.50 -10.22
CA LYS A 89 3.06 13.63 -11.48
C LYS A 89 2.60 12.59 -12.50
N LEU A 90 2.70 12.95 -13.79
CA LEU A 90 2.45 12.06 -14.91
C LEU A 90 3.81 11.59 -15.46
N GLY A 91 4.01 10.27 -15.49
CA GLY A 91 5.18 9.64 -16.10
C GLY A 91 5.14 9.74 -17.63
N ALA A 92 6.31 9.56 -18.26
CA ALA A 92 6.43 9.54 -19.71
C ALA A 92 5.68 8.36 -20.36
N ASP A 93 5.41 7.32 -19.58
CA ASP A 93 4.61 6.14 -19.89
C ASP A 93 3.10 6.37 -19.71
N GLY A 94 2.68 7.55 -19.26
CA GLY A 94 1.29 7.89 -18.95
C GLY A 94 0.82 7.40 -17.59
N MET A 95 1.70 6.82 -16.75
CA MET A 95 1.35 6.37 -15.41
C MET A 95 1.36 7.56 -14.44
N VAL A 96 0.28 7.73 -13.67
CA VAL A 96 0.19 8.77 -12.64
C VAL A 96 0.79 8.22 -11.33
N PHE A 97 1.67 8.98 -10.70
CA PHE A 97 2.31 8.60 -9.43
C PHE A 97 2.49 9.78 -8.48
N THR A 98 2.65 9.49 -7.19
CA THR A 98 2.94 10.47 -6.15
C THR A 98 4.44 10.58 -5.91
N THR A 99 4.91 11.77 -5.55
CA THR A 99 6.27 12.02 -5.05
C THR A 99 6.21 12.82 -3.77
N ASN A 100 7.06 12.46 -2.82
CA ASN A 100 7.44 13.32 -1.70
C ASN A 100 8.57 14.26 -2.12
#